data_AF-A0A2E4WM31-F1
#
_entry.id   AF-A0A2E4WM31-F1
#
_cell.length_a   1.000
_cell.length_b   1.000
_cell.length_c   1.000
_cell.angle_alpha   90.00
_cell.angle_beta   90.00
_cell.angle_gamma   90.00
#
_symmetry.space_group_name_H-M   'P 1'
#
loop_
_entity.id
_entity.type
_entity.pdbx_description
1 polymer ?
#
loop_
_entity_poly.entity_id
_entity_poly.type
_entity_poly.pdbx_seq_one_letter_code
_entity_poly.pdbx_strand_id
1 'polypeptide(L)'
;MEDERYTILLVSEKAEKTRRIRLRPASLRFIVIGIIFIIIGGLSSLIYSISYMNKISEINAENLKMRTERKDVAKLIIDLQRIQEMDTYVRQSLGMPDPIKDLDSDFEKSLSVQVSYLENIPSLMPTFGFVTQGFSKGKFANRSNHTGLDIAASLLTPIKATADAFVVFSGWHHLYGNLIILSHGNRYFSLYGHNHQNIVKERDNVKRGQLIALMGESGVTSGPHLHFEIWKNGIPLDPTIYIPEYKSDYMIGYYEKK
;
A
#
# COMPACT_ATOMS: atom_id res chain seq x y z
N MET A 1 38.76 -82.06 2.04
CA MET A 1 38.30 -80.83 1.37
C MET A 1 39.00 -79.69 2.07
N GLU A 2 39.94 -79.03 1.40
CA GLU A 2 40.69 -77.91 1.98
C GLU A 2 39.75 -76.75 2.32
N ASP A 3 39.82 -76.27 3.55
CA ASP A 3 39.09 -75.09 4.03
C ASP A 3 39.81 -73.85 3.48
N GLU A 4 39.52 -73.50 2.23
CA GLU A 4 40.09 -72.32 1.56
C GLU A 4 39.75 -71.06 2.37
N ARG A 5 40.78 -70.36 2.88
CA ARG A 5 40.62 -69.11 3.65
C ARG A 5 41.36 -67.98 2.99
N TYR A 6 40.69 -66.84 2.86
CA TYR A 6 41.30 -65.61 2.36
C TYR A 6 41.94 -64.86 3.52
N THR A 7 43.21 -64.46 3.38
CA THR A 7 43.92 -63.66 4.39
C THR A 7 44.13 -62.25 3.85
N ILE A 8 43.50 -61.27 4.49
CA ILE A 8 43.72 -59.84 4.20
C ILE A 8 44.79 -59.33 5.17
N LEU A 9 45.88 -58.81 4.62
CA LEU A 9 46.98 -58.19 5.34
C LEU A 9 46.85 -56.67 5.22
N LEU A 10 46.52 -56.01 6.33
CA LEU A 10 46.53 -54.55 6.41
C LEU A 10 47.89 -54.10 6.94
N VAL A 11 48.68 -53.49 6.06
CA VAL A 11 49.99 -52.92 6.34
C VAL A 11 49.84 -51.41 6.37
N SER A 12 50.02 -50.79 7.54
CA SER A 12 49.99 -49.34 7.68
C SER A 12 51.40 -48.79 7.58
N GLU A 13 51.60 -47.77 6.74
CA GLU A 13 52.93 -47.19 6.46
C GLU A 13 53.56 -46.50 7.67
N LYS A 14 52.75 -46.06 8.66
CA LYS A 14 53.21 -45.36 9.88
C LYS A 14 53.17 -46.20 11.16
N ALA A 15 52.68 -47.44 11.13
CA ALA A 15 52.57 -48.27 12.33
C ALA A 15 53.23 -49.64 12.11
N GLU A 16 54.19 -50.01 12.96
CA GLU A 16 54.94 -51.29 12.91
C GLU A 16 54.07 -52.56 13.09
N LYS A 17 52.77 -52.42 13.37
CA LYS A 17 51.87 -53.56 13.60
C LYS A 17 51.03 -53.87 12.37
N THR A 18 51.36 -54.97 11.69
CA THR A 18 50.48 -55.61 10.70
C THR A 18 49.30 -56.31 11.34
N ARG A 19 48.08 -55.98 10.90
CA ARG A 19 46.87 -56.71 11.28
C ARG A 19 46.50 -57.71 10.19
N ARG A 20 46.28 -58.98 10.57
CA ARG A 20 45.88 -60.06 9.67
C ARG A 20 44.44 -60.47 9.99
N ILE A 21 43.58 -60.42 8.99
CA ILE A 21 42.19 -60.87 9.12
C ILE A 21 42.02 -62.09 8.20
N ARG A 22 41.66 -63.23 8.78
CA ARG A 22 41.36 -64.47 8.03
C ARG A 22 39.85 -64.59 7.88
N LEU A 23 39.36 -64.64 6.65
CA LEU A 23 37.93 -64.72 6.34
C LEU A 23 37.60 -66.02 5.61
N ARG A 24 36.42 -66.56 5.93
CA ARG A 24 35.83 -67.69 5.20
C ARG A 24 35.22 -67.18 3.88
N PRO A 25 35.21 -67.98 2.80
CA PRO A 25 34.64 -67.58 1.51
C PRO A 25 33.16 -67.18 1.60
N ALA A 26 32.39 -67.86 2.46
CA ALA A 26 30.98 -67.54 2.71
C ALA A 26 30.81 -66.12 3.30
N SER A 27 31.64 -65.73 4.27
CA SER A 27 31.59 -64.39 4.89
C SER A 27 31.89 -63.29 3.88
N LEU A 28 32.76 -63.55 2.91
CA LEU A 28 33.11 -62.60 1.85
C LEU A 28 31.93 -62.38 0.89
N ARG A 29 31.19 -63.44 0.54
CA ARG A 29 29.95 -63.34 -0.26
C ARG A 29 28.88 -62.51 0.45
N PHE A 30 28.68 -62.70 1.76
CA PHE A 30 27.73 -61.89 2.52
C PHE A 30 28.12 -60.41 2.58
N ILE A 31 29.41 -60.11 2.74
CA ILE A 31 29.91 -58.72 2.72
C ILE A 31 29.64 -58.07 1.36
N VAL A 32 29.94 -58.78 0.25
CA VAL A 32 29.70 -58.26 -1.11
C VAL A 32 28.20 -58.04 -1.36
N ILE A 33 27.33 -58.98 -0.98
CA ILE A 33 25.88 -58.84 -1.11
C ILE A 33 25.39 -57.65 -0.27
N GLY A 34 25.89 -57.49 0.96
CA GLY A 34 25.55 -56.36 1.82
C GLY A 34 25.94 -55.02 1.20
N ILE A 35 27.14 -54.93 0.61
CA ILE A 35 27.60 -53.72 -0.11
C ILE A 35 26.67 -53.42 -1.30
N ILE A 36 26.28 -54.43 -2.07
CA ILE A 36 25.36 -54.26 -3.21
C ILE A 36 24.00 -53.73 -2.74
N PHE A 37 23.44 -54.27 -1.65
CA PHE A 37 22.18 -53.79 -1.08
C PHE A 37 22.26 -52.33 -0.62
N ILE A 38 23.38 -51.93 -0.01
CA ILE A 38 23.61 -50.54 0.41
C ILE A 38 23.66 -49.62 -0.81
N ILE A 39 24.35 -50.04 -1.88
CA ILE A 39 24.44 -49.26 -3.12
C ILE A 39 23.06 -49.10 -3.77
N ILE A 40 22.28 -50.17 -3.88
CA ILE A 40 20.92 -50.15 -4.47
C ILE A 40 19.99 -49.27 -3.63
N GLY A 41 20.04 -49.38 -2.30
CA GLY A 41 19.25 -48.55 -1.38
C GLY A 41 19.61 -47.06 -1.51
N GLY A 42 20.90 -46.74 -1.59
CA GLY A 42 21.38 -45.39 -1.83
C GLY A 42 20.92 -44.81 -3.18
N LEU A 43 20.99 -45.62 -4.25
CA LEU A 43 20.54 -45.21 -5.58
C LEU A 43 19.02 -44.94 -5.62
N SER A 44 18.23 -45.81 -5.00
CA SER A 44 16.78 -45.66 -4.90
C SER A 44 16.39 -44.40 -4.09
N SER A 45 17.08 -44.16 -2.97
CA SER A 45 16.90 -42.94 -2.17
C SER A 45 17.24 -41.67 -2.95
N LEU A 46 18.28 -41.71 -3.79
CA LEU A 46 18.67 -40.60 -4.66
C LEU A 46 17.61 -40.32 -5.75
N ILE A 47 17.06 -41.36 -6.37
CA ILE A 47 15.99 -41.21 -7.37
C ILE A 47 14.74 -40.61 -6.72
N TYR A 48 14.37 -41.10 -5.52
CA TYR A 48 13.24 -40.57 -4.77
C TYR A 48 13.43 -39.10 -4.40
N SER A 49 14.64 -38.71 -3.97
CA SER A 49 14.92 -37.33 -3.59
C SER A 49 14.85 -36.36 -4.77
N ILE A 50 15.32 -36.76 -5.97
CA ILE A 50 15.19 -35.95 -7.19
C ILE A 50 13.71 -35.68 -7.52
N SER A 51 12.86 -36.72 -7.47
CA SER A 51 11.42 -36.58 -7.74
C SER A 51 10.73 -35.68 -6.71
N TYR A 52 11.09 -35.84 -5.43
CA TYR A 52 10.59 -35.00 -4.34
C TYR A 52 10.97 -33.52 -4.50
N MET A 53 12.21 -33.24 -4.94
CA MET A 53 12.69 -31.87 -5.19
C MET A 53 11.93 -31.18 -6.32
N ASN A 54 11.64 -31.89 -7.42
CA ASN A 54 10.85 -31.33 -8.52
C ASN A 54 9.44 -30.94 -8.06
N LYS A 55 8.78 -31.79 -7.26
CA LYS A 55 7.45 -31.51 -6.69
C LYS A 55 7.45 -30.28 -5.77
N ILE A 56 8.52 -30.09 -4.98
CA ILE A 56 8.66 -28.88 -4.16
C ILE A 56 8.82 -27.63 -5.04
N SER A 57 9.62 -27.71 -6.10
CA SER A 57 9.83 -26.58 -7.01
C SER A 57 8.53 -26.13 -7.70
N GLU A 58 7.70 -27.09 -8.11
CA GLU A 58 6.40 -26.84 -8.74
C GLU A 58 5.41 -26.20 -7.76
N ILE A 59 5.28 -26.76 -6.55
CA ILE A 59 4.44 -26.18 -5.47
C ILE A 59 4.91 -24.75 -5.13
N ASN A 60 6.22 -24.49 -5.11
CA ASN A 60 6.74 -23.15 -4.85
C ASN A 60 6.41 -22.17 -5.99
N ALA A 61 6.49 -22.61 -7.25
CA ALA A 61 6.11 -21.80 -8.40
C ALA A 61 4.61 -21.48 -8.40
N GLU A 62 3.76 -22.47 -8.11
CA GLU A 62 2.31 -22.29 -7.97
C GLU A 62 1.97 -21.34 -6.82
N ASN A 63 2.63 -21.49 -5.67
CA ASN A 63 2.48 -20.57 -4.53
C ASN A 63 2.88 -19.12 -4.88
N LEU A 64 3.92 -18.93 -5.68
CA LEU A 64 4.32 -17.59 -6.13
C LEU A 64 3.25 -16.98 -7.04
N LYS A 65 2.69 -17.77 -7.96
CA LYS A 65 1.59 -17.34 -8.83
C LYS A 65 0.32 -17.01 -8.03
N MET A 66 -0.05 -17.84 -7.06
CA MET A 66 -1.17 -17.54 -6.16
C MET A 66 -0.93 -16.28 -5.34
N ARG A 67 0.31 -15.97 -4.95
CA ARG A 67 0.65 -14.72 -4.27
C ARG A 67 0.44 -13.50 -5.16
N THR A 68 0.79 -13.58 -6.45
CA THR A 68 0.54 -12.48 -7.38
C THR A 68 -0.94 -12.30 -7.64
N GLU A 69 -1.69 -13.38 -7.88
CA GLU A 69 -3.14 -13.32 -8.07
C GLU A 69 -3.86 -12.76 -6.83
N ARG A 70 -3.44 -13.15 -5.61
CA ARG A 70 -3.97 -12.57 -4.37
C ARG A 70 -3.70 -11.08 -4.24
N LYS A 71 -2.57 -10.57 -4.74
CA LYS A 71 -2.29 -9.12 -4.76
C LYS A 71 -3.21 -8.38 -5.71
N ASP A 72 -3.45 -8.95 -6.89
CA ASP A 72 -4.34 -8.35 -7.87
C ASP A 72 -5.78 -8.33 -7.35
N VAL A 73 -6.24 -9.42 -6.72
CA VAL A 73 -7.54 -9.48 -6.04
C VAL A 73 -7.62 -8.44 -4.92
N ALA A 74 -6.59 -8.29 -4.09
CA ALA A 74 -6.57 -7.26 -3.06
C ALA A 74 -6.67 -5.85 -3.64
N LYS A 75 -6.01 -5.58 -4.78
CA LYS A 75 -6.09 -4.30 -5.49
C LYS A 75 -7.50 -4.05 -6.04
N LEU A 76 -8.13 -5.06 -6.63
CA LEU A 76 -9.51 -5.00 -7.10
C LEU A 76 -10.49 -4.68 -5.95
N ILE A 77 -10.29 -5.27 -4.77
CA ILE A 77 -11.13 -4.96 -3.61
C ILE A 77 -10.95 -3.51 -3.15
N ILE A 78 -9.72 -3.00 -3.16
CA ILE A 78 -9.43 -1.58 -2.84
C ILE A 78 -10.10 -0.66 -3.87
N ASP A 79 -10.02 -0.98 -5.15
CA ASP A 79 -10.64 -0.18 -6.21
C ASP A 79 -12.18 -0.22 -6.11
N LEU A 80 -12.77 -1.37 -5.75
CA LEU A 80 -14.21 -1.49 -5.47
C LEU A 80 -14.63 -0.62 -4.28
N GLN A 81 -13.87 -0.64 -3.19
CA GLN A 81 -14.15 0.21 -2.03
C GLN A 81 -14.10 1.69 -2.39
N ARG A 82 -13.10 2.11 -3.19
CA ARG A 82 -13.02 3.49 -3.70
C ARG A 82 -14.23 3.89 -4.53
N ILE A 83 -14.71 3.00 -5.41
CA ILE A 83 -15.91 3.26 -6.23
C ILE A 83 -17.14 3.44 -5.33
N GLN A 84 -17.30 2.60 -4.31
CA GLN A 84 -18.41 2.73 -3.35
C GLN A 84 -18.33 4.06 -2.58
N GLU A 85 -17.15 4.43 -2.07
CA GLU A 85 -16.95 5.71 -1.38
C GLU A 85 -17.22 6.92 -2.29
N MET A 86 -16.86 6.83 -3.57
CA MET A 86 -17.13 7.87 -4.56
C MET A 86 -18.63 8.01 -4.86
N ASP A 87 -19.36 6.90 -5.01
CA ASP A 87 -20.81 6.92 -5.20
C ASP A 87 -21.53 7.59 -4.01
N THR A 88 -21.12 7.25 -2.78
CA THR A 88 -21.62 7.91 -1.55
C THR A 88 -21.38 9.43 -1.58
N TYR A 89 -20.15 9.85 -1.89
CA TYR A 89 -19.80 11.27 -1.96
C TYR A 89 -20.64 12.01 -3.01
N VAL A 90 -20.72 11.48 -4.23
CA VAL A 90 -21.49 12.09 -5.33
C VAL A 90 -22.98 12.21 -4.96
N ARG A 91 -23.59 11.16 -4.39
CA ARG A 91 -24.99 11.19 -3.94
C ARG A 91 -25.23 12.27 -2.89
N GLN A 92 -24.33 12.37 -1.91
CA GLN A 92 -24.45 13.36 -0.84
C GLN A 92 -24.27 14.79 -1.38
N SER A 93 -23.33 15.02 -2.30
CA SER A 93 -23.19 16.29 -3.01
C SER A 93 -24.44 16.66 -3.82
N LEU A 94 -25.20 15.66 -4.28
CA LEU A 94 -26.47 15.83 -4.98
C LEU A 94 -27.70 15.87 -4.05
N GLY A 95 -27.52 15.78 -2.73
CA GLY A 95 -28.62 15.77 -1.75
C GLY A 95 -29.47 14.49 -1.75
N MET A 96 -28.95 13.39 -2.31
CA MET A 96 -29.62 12.09 -2.31
C MET A 96 -29.32 11.33 -1.00
N PRO A 97 -30.32 10.63 -0.42
CA PRO A 97 -30.12 9.81 0.77
C PRO A 97 -29.26 8.57 0.47
N ASP A 98 -28.40 8.20 1.43
CA ASP A 98 -27.50 7.06 1.31
C ASP A 98 -28.26 5.72 1.21
N PRO A 99 -27.95 4.86 0.22
CA PRO A 99 -28.57 3.55 0.10
C PRO A 99 -28.00 2.51 1.08
N ILE A 100 -26.88 2.81 1.76
CA ILE A 100 -26.15 1.84 2.60
C ILE A 100 -25.94 2.44 3.99
N LYS A 101 -26.95 2.31 4.85
CA LYS A 101 -26.79 2.55 6.29
C LYS A 101 -26.59 1.26 7.09
N ASP A 102 -26.79 0.09 6.47
CA ASP A 102 -26.93 -1.20 7.18
C ASP A 102 -26.07 -2.37 6.64
N LEU A 103 -25.06 -2.16 5.79
CA LEU A 103 -24.16 -3.26 5.39
C LEU A 103 -22.92 -3.35 6.28
N ASP A 104 -23.04 -4.22 7.29
CA ASP A 104 -22.04 -4.95 8.06
C ASP A 104 -20.68 -4.27 8.31
N SER A 105 -20.58 -3.65 9.49
CA SER A 105 -19.32 -3.27 10.15
C SER A 105 -18.33 -4.44 10.33
N ASP A 106 -18.77 -5.68 10.12
CA ASP A 106 -17.95 -6.88 10.29
C ASP A 106 -17.12 -7.24 9.05
N PHE A 107 -17.53 -6.82 7.84
CA PHE A 107 -16.75 -7.08 6.62
C PHE A 107 -15.50 -6.18 6.54
N GLU A 108 -15.63 -4.89 6.89
CA GLU A 108 -14.51 -3.93 6.96
C GLU A 108 -13.41 -4.39 7.94
N LYS A 109 -13.80 -5.10 9.01
CA LYS A 109 -12.88 -5.59 10.04
C LYS A 109 -12.05 -6.79 9.59
N SER A 110 -12.60 -7.60 8.69
CA SER A 110 -11.95 -8.80 8.14
C SER A 110 -10.93 -8.50 7.03
N LEU A 111 -10.97 -7.29 6.47
CA LEU A 111 -10.15 -6.88 5.35
C LEU A 111 -9.02 -5.92 5.72
N SER A 112 -8.49 -6.05 6.94
CA SER A 112 -7.28 -5.35 7.39
C SER A 112 -6.04 -5.89 6.68
N VAL A 113 -5.98 -5.69 5.36
CA VAL A 113 -4.70 -5.40 4.72
C VAL A 113 -4.11 -4.27 5.55
N GLN A 114 -2.91 -4.48 6.05
CA GLN A 114 -2.15 -3.57 6.88
C GLN A 114 -1.73 -2.35 6.03
N VAL A 115 -2.70 -1.60 5.53
CA VAL A 115 -2.49 -0.36 4.81
C VAL A 115 -2.01 0.62 5.86
N SER A 116 -0.81 1.18 5.67
CA SER A 116 -0.23 2.16 6.58
C SER A 116 -1.20 3.34 6.74
N TYR A 117 -1.94 3.34 7.85
CA TYR A 117 -3.01 4.32 8.11
C TYR A 117 -2.48 5.75 8.25
N LEU A 118 -1.19 5.91 8.56
CA LEU A 118 -0.56 7.21 8.73
C LEU A 118 -0.28 7.91 7.39
N GLU A 119 -0.01 7.17 6.31
CA GLU A 119 0.33 7.77 5.00
C GLU A 119 -0.89 8.34 4.27
N ASN A 120 -2.09 7.93 4.68
CA ASN A 120 -3.36 8.31 4.08
C ASN A 120 -4.06 9.47 4.81
N ILE A 121 -3.48 10.01 5.88
CA ILE A 121 -4.04 11.17 6.60
C ILE A 121 -3.50 12.45 5.94
N PRO A 122 -4.38 13.34 5.41
CA PRO A 122 -4.02 14.61 4.78
C PRO A 122 -3.31 15.59 5.74
N SER A 123 -2.01 15.37 5.98
CA SER A 123 -1.26 16.00 7.08
C SER A 123 -0.08 16.85 6.62
N LEU A 124 0.27 16.81 5.33
CA LEU A 124 1.26 17.72 4.76
C LEU A 124 0.56 19.00 4.28
N MET A 125 1.21 20.16 4.44
CA MET A 125 0.77 21.40 3.82
C MET A 125 0.68 21.25 2.28
N PRO A 126 -0.45 21.61 1.65
CA PRO A 126 -0.59 21.57 0.20
C PRO A 126 0.23 22.66 -0.51
N THR A 127 0.44 23.81 0.12
CA THR A 127 1.23 24.92 -0.42
C THR A 127 1.82 25.73 0.74
N PHE A 128 2.75 26.62 0.46
CA PHE A 128 3.06 27.72 1.37
C PHE A 128 2.19 28.92 1.02
N GLY A 129 1.71 29.68 2.02
CA GLY A 129 0.87 30.85 1.80
C GLY A 129 0.18 31.31 3.09
N PHE A 130 -0.57 32.41 2.99
CA PHE A 130 -1.29 33.01 4.11
C PHE A 130 -2.75 32.55 4.12
N VAL A 131 -3.25 32.10 5.26
CA VAL A 131 -4.66 31.74 5.40
C VAL A 131 -5.50 33.02 5.44
N THR A 132 -6.25 33.29 4.38
CA THR A 132 -7.11 34.47 4.25
C THR A 132 -8.52 34.21 4.78
N GLN A 133 -8.99 32.96 4.70
CA GLN A 133 -10.28 32.53 5.21
C GLN A 133 -10.20 31.13 5.81
N GLY A 134 -10.74 30.97 7.02
CA GLY A 134 -10.74 29.70 7.74
C GLY A 134 -12.03 28.89 7.58
N PHE A 135 -11.97 27.66 8.08
CA PHE A 135 -13.14 26.79 8.15
C PHE A 135 -14.21 27.39 9.04
N SER A 136 -15.46 27.45 8.55
CA SER A 136 -16.60 27.91 9.34
C SER A 136 -17.83 27.06 9.07
N LYS A 137 -18.26 26.35 10.12
CA LYS A 137 -19.55 25.65 10.16
C LYS A 137 -20.56 26.59 10.80
N GLY A 138 -21.30 27.33 9.99
CA GLY A 138 -22.30 28.30 10.43
C GLY A 138 -23.35 27.64 11.34
N LYS A 139 -23.57 28.23 12.52
CA LYS A 139 -24.72 27.92 13.38
C LYS A 139 -25.94 28.81 13.08
N PHE A 140 -25.78 29.84 12.24
CA PHE A 140 -26.81 30.85 11.94
C PHE A 140 -26.74 31.25 10.46
N ALA A 141 -27.91 31.43 9.85
CA ALA A 141 -28.15 31.63 8.41
C ALA A 141 -27.47 32.85 7.73
N ASN A 142 -26.66 33.63 8.45
CA ASN A 142 -26.04 34.87 7.97
C ASN A 142 -24.51 34.84 7.83
N ARG A 143 -23.85 33.69 8.05
CA ARG A 143 -22.43 33.51 7.68
C ARG A 143 -22.33 32.42 6.63
N SER A 144 -21.77 32.76 5.47
CA SER A 144 -21.46 31.80 4.41
C SER A 144 -20.67 30.64 5.03
N ASN A 145 -21.18 29.42 4.93
CA ASN A 145 -20.46 28.23 5.38
C ASN A 145 -19.21 28.09 4.53
N HIS A 146 -18.04 28.18 5.15
CA HIS A 146 -16.77 27.94 4.47
C HIS A 146 -16.26 26.55 4.84
N THR A 147 -16.28 25.64 3.88
CA THR A 147 -16.02 24.21 4.07
C THR A 147 -14.54 23.82 4.04
N GLY A 148 -13.64 24.80 3.93
CA GLY A 148 -12.19 24.59 3.91
C GLY A 148 -11.37 25.79 4.38
N LEU A 149 -10.16 25.90 3.85
CA LEU A 149 -9.24 27.02 4.03
C LEU A 149 -8.96 27.68 2.68
N ASP A 150 -8.93 29.01 2.67
CA ASP A 150 -8.41 29.78 1.55
C ASP A 150 -6.99 30.22 1.89
N ILE A 151 -6.03 29.78 1.08
CA ILE A 151 -4.60 29.99 1.29
C ILE A 151 -4.07 30.83 0.13
N ALA A 152 -3.83 32.12 0.38
CA ALA A 152 -3.32 33.05 -0.60
C ALA A 152 -1.80 32.91 -0.78
N ALA A 153 -1.37 32.80 -2.03
CA ALA A 153 0.02 32.92 -2.44
C ALA A 153 0.08 33.48 -3.88
N SER A 154 1.28 33.63 -4.43
CA SER A 154 1.43 34.11 -5.80
C SER A 154 0.87 33.11 -6.82
N LEU A 155 0.39 33.63 -7.96
CA LEU A 155 0.01 32.80 -9.09
C LEU A 155 1.13 31.80 -9.45
N LEU A 156 0.75 30.61 -9.88
CA LEU A 156 1.65 29.50 -10.24
C LEU A 156 2.44 28.89 -9.07
N THR A 157 2.15 29.26 -7.82
CA THR A 157 2.75 28.58 -6.66
C THR A 157 2.44 27.07 -6.70
N PRO A 158 3.45 26.20 -6.48
CA PRO A 158 3.27 24.75 -6.46
C PRO A 158 2.24 24.27 -5.43
N ILE A 159 1.25 23.50 -5.88
CA ILE A 159 0.29 22.81 -5.01
C ILE A 159 0.60 21.31 -5.00
N LYS A 160 0.72 20.75 -3.80
CA LYS A 160 1.15 19.36 -3.54
C LYS A 160 0.05 18.54 -2.89
N ALA A 161 0.07 17.24 -3.13
CA ALA A 161 -0.80 16.28 -2.44
C ALA A 161 -0.45 16.21 -0.94
N THR A 162 -1.44 16.32 -0.09
CA THR A 162 -1.26 16.34 1.38
C THR A 162 -0.98 14.95 1.99
N ALA A 163 -1.28 13.88 1.23
CA ALA A 163 -1.10 12.47 1.59
C ALA A 163 -1.08 11.60 0.31
N ASP A 164 -0.74 10.31 0.45
CA ASP A 164 -0.88 9.35 -0.66
C ASP A 164 -2.33 9.26 -1.09
N ALA A 165 -2.59 9.27 -2.41
CA ALA A 165 -3.96 9.37 -2.90
C ALA A 165 -4.17 8.80 -4.31
N PHE A 166 -5.44 8.58 -4.64
CA PHE A 166 -5.94 8.33 -5.97
C PHE A 166 -6.73 9.55 -6.45
N VAL A 167 -6.49 10.00 -7.68
CA VAL A 167 -7.18 11.16 -8.26
C VAL A 167 -8.58 10.74 -8.70
N VAL A 168 -9.58 11.19 -7.95
CA VAL A 168 -11.00 10.89 -8.19
C VAL A 168 -11.58 11.83 -9.24
N PHE A 169 -11.12 13.08 -9.26
CA PHE A 169 -11.53 14.08 -10.21
C PHE A 169 -10.37 15.03 -10.50
N SER A 170 -10.22 15.41 -11.77
CA SER A 170 -9.33 16.49 -12.21
C SER A 170 -9.93 17.15 -13.45
N GLY A 171 -10.47 18.36 -13.29
CA GLY A 171 -11.17 19.04 -14.37
C GLY A 171 -11.76 20.39 -13.96
N TRP A 172 -12.66 20.92 -14.79
CA TRP A 172 -13.31 22.21 -14.56
C TRP A 172 -14.60 22.05 -13.74
N HIS A 173 -14.79 22.94 -12.76
CA HIS A 173 -16.01 23.11 -11.98
C HIS A 173 -16.41 24.59 -11.96
N HIS A 174 -17.71 24.89 -11.96
CA HIS A 174 -18.17 26.27 -12.13
C HIS A 174 -17.80 27.20 -10.95
N LEU A 175 -17.86 26.70 -9.71
CA LEU A 175 -17.46 27.48 -8.53
C LEU A 175 -15.96 27.41 -8.30
N TYR A 176 -15.39 26.21 -8.39
CA TYR A 176 -14.02 25.94 -7.97
C TYR A 176 -13.00 26.10 -9.10
N GLY A 177 -13.42 26.43 -10.32
CA GLY A 177 -12.52 26.54 -11.46
C GLY A 177 -11.85 25.20 -11.79
N ASN A 178 -10.56 25.21 -12.07
CA ASN A 178 -9.79 23.97 -12.16
C ASN A 178 -9.67 23.33 -10.78
N LEU A 179 -10.21 22.13 -10.68
CA LEU A 179 -10.46 21.42 -9.44
C LEU A 179 -9.80 20.05 -9.48
N ILE A 180 -9.18 19.65 -8.38
CA ILE A 180 -8.71 18.29 -8.12
C ILE A 180 -9.38 17.76 -6.86
N ILE A 181 -9.88 16.53 -6.90
CA ILE A 181 -10.34 15.79 -5.73
C ILE A 181 -9.54 14.50 -5.62
N LEU A 182 -8.93 14.30 -4.45
CA LEU A 182 -8.11 13.14 -4.13
C LEU A 182 -8.81 12.26 -3.09
N SER A 183 -8.87 10.95 -3.33
CA SER A 183 -9.25 9.96 -2.32
C SER A 183 -7.99 9.36 -1.69
N HIS A 184 -7.90 9.44 -0.38
CA HIS A 184 -6.80 8.88 0.39
C HIS A 184 -7.12 7.48 0.94
N GLY A 185 -8.32 6.97 0.66
CA GLY A 185 -8.86 5.78 1.33
C GLY A 185 -9.26 6.05 2.77
N ASN A 186 -9.87 5.05 3.42
CA ASN A 186 -10.46 5.19 4.76
C ASN A 186 -11.43 6.39 4.83
N ARG A 187 -12.17 6.60 3.73
CA ARG A 187 -13.17 7.66 3.56
C ARG A 187 -12.63 9.09 3.72
N TYR A 188 -11.32 9.30 3.58
CA TYR A 188 -10.71 10.63 3.51
C TYR A 188 -10.64 11.13 2.08
N PHE A 189 -11.04 12.39 1.89
CA PHE A 189 -10.86 13.11 0.64
C PHE A 189 -10.22 14.47 0.88
N SER A 190 -9.46 14.95 -0.09
CA SER A 190 -9.01 16.34 -0.12
C SER A 190 -9.36 17.01 -1.46
N LEU A 191 -9.71 18.29 -1.37
CA LEU A 191 -10.16 19.10 -2.50
C LEU A 191 -9.20 20.27 -2.71
N TYR A 192 -8.84 20.55 -3.95
CA TYR A 192 -7.92 21.63 -4.35
C TYR A 192 -8.54 22.44 -5.48
N GLY A 193 -9.10 23.60 -5.15
CA GLY A 193 -9.81 24.49 -6.07
C GLY A 193 -9.01 25.73 -6.47
N HIS A 194 -9.55 26.43 -7.45
CA HIS A 194 -9.05 27.66 -8.07
C HIS A 194 -7.68 27.51 -8.75
N ASN A 195 -7.30 26.29 -9.14
CA ASN A 195 -5.99 26.04 -9.75
C ASN A 195 -5.84 26.81 -11.08
N HIS A 196 -4.63 27.20 -11.42
CA HIS A 196 -4.31 27.70 -12.75
C HIS A 196 -4.28 26.53 -13.74
N GLN A 197 -3.65 25.44 -13.32
CA GLN A 197 -3.50 24.23 -14.10
C GLN A 197 -3.48 23.02 -13.17
N ASN A 198 -4.23 21.98 -13.55
CA ASN A 198 -4.10 20.65 -12.96
C ASN A 198 -3.00 19.88 -13.70
N ILE A 199 -2.03 19.33 -12.96
CA ILE A 199 -0.91 18.57 -13.51
C ILE A 199 -1.25 17.08 -13.59
N VAL A 200 -2.04 16.59 -12.65
CA VAL A 200 -2.49 15.19 -12.59
C VAL A 200 -3.87 15.02 -13.22
N LYS A 201 -4.16 13.82 -13.70
CA LYS A 201 -5.41 13.45 -14.38
C LYS A 201 -6.22 12.51 -13.51
N GLU A 202 -7.53 12.43 -13.80
CA GLU A 202 -8.39 11.43 -13.19
C GLU A 202 -7.77 10.03 -13.36
N ARG A 203 -7.87 9.22 -12.29
CA ARG A 203 -7.32 7.85 -12.18
C ARG A 203 -5.82 7.74 -11.96
N ASP A 204 -5.09 8.84 -11.84
CA ASP A 204 -3.69 8.80 -11.43
C ASP A 204 -3.54 8.41 -9.95
N ASN A 205 -2.44 7.73 -9.60
CA ASN A 205 -2.02 7.58 -8.21
C ASN A 205 -0.96 8.65 -7.91
N VAL A 206 -1.12 9.37 -6.81
CA VAL A 206 -0.22 10.43 -6.37
C VAL A 206 0.37 10.10 -5.02
N LYS A 207 1.63 10.49 -4.82
CA LYS A 207 2.33 10.35 -3.55
C LYS A 207 2.22 11.60 -2.70
N ARG A 208 2.28 11.45 -1.38
CA ARG A 208 2.39 12.55 -0.43
C ARG A 208 3.52 13.50 -0.85
N GLY A 209 3.20 14.79 -0.96
CA GLY A 209 4.15 15.84 -1.38
C GLY A 209 4.39 15.92 -2.88
N GLN A 210 3.79 15.05 -3.69
CA GLN A 210 3.85 15.15 -5.15
C GLN A 210 3.15 16.42 -5.63
N LEU A 211 3.76 17.11 -6.60
CA LEU A 211 3.16 18.24 -7.29
C LEU A 211 1.92 17.79 -8.07
N ILE A 212 0.77 18.41 -7.80
CA ILE A 212 -0.53 18.05 -8.42
C ILE A 212 -1.16 19.19 -9.22
N ALA A 213 -0.86 20.44 -8.88
CA ALA A 213 -1.40 21.61 -9.55
C ALA A 213 -0.50 22.83 -9.37
N LEU A 214 -0.84 23.89 -10.10
CA LEU A 214 -0.28 25.23 -9.91
C LEU A 214 -1.39 26.16 -9.43
N MET A 215 -1.11 27.01 -8.44
CA MET A 215 -2.06 27.98 -7.89
C MET A 215 -2.58 28.92 -8.97
N GLY A 216 -3.87 29.22 -8.91
CA GLY A 216 -4.52 30.10 -9.87
C GLY A 216 -5.56 31.01 -9.24
N GLU A 217 -6.42 31.49 -10.12
CA GLU A 217 -7.56 32.34 -9.83
C GLU A 217 -8.75 31.93 -10.72
N SER A 218 -8.89 30.63 -11.01
CA SER A 218 -9.96 30.13 -11.86
C SER A 218 -11.28 29.96 -11.09
N GLY A 219 -12.42 30.00 -11.78
CA GLY A 219 -13.74 29.86 -11.14
C GLY A 219 -14.20 31.15 -10.46
N VAL A 220 -14.93 31.01 -9.34
CA VAL A 220 -15.44 32.14 -8.57
C VAL A 220 -14.44 32.48 -7.46
N THR A 221 -13.65 33.53 -7.67
CA THR A 221 -12.59 33.96 -6.75
C THR A 221 -12.43 35.47 -6.75
N SER A 222 -11.88 36.03 -5.66
CA SER A 222 -11.48 37.44 -5.54
C SER A 222 -9.99 37.69 -5.87
N GLY A 223 -9.21 36.64 -6.11
CA GLY A 223 -7.79 36.74 -6.48
C GLY A 223 -7.03 35.41 -6.30
N PRO A 224 -5.70 35.39 -6.54
CA PRO A 224 -4.91 34.16 -6.47
C PRO A 224 -4.90 33.53 -5.07
N HIS A 225 -5.48 32.34 -4.95
CA HIS A 225 -5.46 31.53 -3.74
C HIS A 225 -5.75 30.06 -4.04
N LEU A 226 -5.43 29.19 -3.10
CA LEU A 226 -5.89 27.80 -3.08
C LEU A 226 -7.08 27.69 -2.13
N HIS A 227 -8.22 27.21 -2.64
CA HIS A 227 -9.29 26.71 -1.79
C HIS A 227 -9.05 25.23 -1.48
N PHE A 228 -8.81 24.91 -0.21
CA PHE A 228 -8.41 23.59 0.25
C PHE A 228 -9.38 23.02 1.28
N GLU A 229 -9.89 21.82 1.05
CA GLU A 229 -10.80 21.14 1.97
C GLU A 229 -10.30 19.75 2.35
N ILE A 230 -10.65 19.31 3.54
CA ILE A 230 -10.51 17.92 3.99
C ILE A 230 -11.88 17.40 4.35
N TRP A 231 -12.22 16.22 3.84
CA TRP A 231 -13.48 15.54 4.11
C TRP A 231 -13.21 14.17 4.72
N LYS A 232 -14.07 13.78 5.65
CA LYS A 232 -14.09 12.41 6.18
C LYS A 232 -15.52 11.92 6.30
N ASN A 233 -15.81 10.72 5.80
CA ASN A 233 -17.17 10.15 5.83
C ASN A 233 -18.21 11.12 5.24
N GLY A 234 -17.86 11.86 4.17
CA GLY A 234 -18.76 12.82 3.54
C GLY A 234 -19.03 14.09 4.35
N ILE A 235 -18.31 14.34 5.45
CA ILE A 235 -18.43 15.55 6.26
C ILE A 235 -17.17 16.39 6.10
N PRO A 236 -17.28 17.70 5.79
CA PRO A 236 -16.12 18.58 5.72
C PRO A 236 -15.58 18.82 7.13
N LEU A 237 -14.26 18.75 7.26
CA LEU A 237 -13.52 18.90 8.51
C LEU A 237 -12.66 20.16 8.44
N ASP A 238 -12.40 20.74 9.61
CA ASP A 238 -11.45 21.85 9.75
C ASP A 238 -10.03 21.38 9.39
N PRO A 239 -9.41 21.88 8.31
CA PRO A 239 -8.10 21.40 7.89
C PRO A 239 -6.97 21.75 8.87
N THR A 240 -7.15 22.76 9.72
CA THR A 240 -6.13 23.16 10.72
C THR A 240 -5.90 22.11 11.81
N ILE A 241 -6.83 21.17 11.98
CA ILE A 241 -6.69 20.03 12.89
C ILE A 241 -5.64 19.04 12.35
N TYR A 242 -5.57 18.90 11.03
CA TYR A 242 -4.69 17.96 10.35
C TYR A 242 -3.36 18.60 9.93
N ILE A 243 -3.38 19.91 9.70
CA ILE A 243 -2.22 20.70 9.25
C ILE A 243 -2.06 21.88 10.23
N PRO A 244 -1.45 21.63 11.41
CA PRO A 244 -1.36 22.62 12.49
C PRO A 244 -0.52 23.85 12.12
N GLU A 245 0.31 23.77 11.08
CA GLU A 245 1.08 24.90 10.54
C GLU A 245 0.18 26.07 10.14
N TYR A 246 -1.04 25.79 9.65
CA TYR A 246 -1.99 26.84 9.31
C TYR A 246 -2.68 27.46 10.53
N LYS A 247 -2.58 26.85 11.70
CA LYS A 247 -3.21 27.37 12.92
C LYS A 247 -2.49 28.61 13.45
N SER A 248 -1.16 28.71 13.32
CA SER A 248 -0.42 29.90 13.77
C SER A 248 -0.74 31.12 12.91
N ASP A 249 -0.72 30.95 11.59
CA ASP A 249 -0.95 32.03 10.64
C ASP A 249 -2.42 32.47 10.63
N TYR A 250 -3.33 31.51 10.79
CA TYR A 250 -4.77 31.76 10.97
C TYR A 250 -5.05 32.64 12.21
N MET A 251 -4.29 32.49 13.29
CA MET A 251 -4.48 33.29 14.49
C MET A 251 -3.96 34.72 14.32
N ILE A 252 -2.86 34.94 13.60
CA ILE A 252 -2.29 36.28 13.38
C ILE A 252 -3.27 37.17 12.60
N GLY A 253 -3.88 36.65 11.53
CA GLY A 253 -4.87 37.39 10.74
C GLY A 253 -6.18 37.70 11.49
N TYR A 254 -6.52 36.90 12.52
CA TYR A 254 -7.72 37.12 13.33
C TYR A 254 -7.55 38.26 14.36
N TYR A 255 -6.32 38.53 14.81
CA TYR A 255 -6.03 39.59 15.79
C TYR A 255 -5.77 40.97 15.18
N GLU A 256 -5.40 41.07 13.90
CA GLU A 256 -5.19 42.38 13.23
C GLU A 256 -6.49 43.08 12.78
N LYS A 257 -7.64 42.41 12.82
CA LYS A 257 -8.95 42.98 12.43
C LYS A 257 -9.76 43.61 13.58
N LYS A 258 -9.12 44.25 14.56
CA LYS A 258 -9.80 45.03 15.61
C LYS A 258 -9.42 46.51 15.60
#